data_AF-A0A7L4QUC3-F1
#
_entry.id   AF-A0A7L4QUC3-F1
#
_cell.length_a   1.000
_cell.length_b   1.000
_cell.length_c   1.000
_cell.angle_alpha   90.00
_cell.angle_beta   90.00
_cell.angle_gamma   90.00
#
_symmetry.space_group_name_H-M   'P 1'
#
loop_
_entity.id
_entity.type
_entity.pdbx_description
1 polymer ?
#
loop_
_entity_poly.entity_id
_entity_poly.type
_entity_poly.pdbx_seq_one_letter_code
_entity_poly.pdbx_strand_id
1 'polypeptide(L)'
;GIMDYMDETGQEEDLEVCGICCAAIDISRYNNRAKVVGPMSKQLKFVRSGVADVIVVDEQCVRTDVLEEAQAKNTAVLATTDKICLGLPDLTDEDADKVVSKLVNKEIEGALILDPEKLGEIAVKTAKILSPERANMKMLPDLDEIQKLAAECTECGWCQRVCPNSQPMMEAVVKAGEGDFTKLEELYLNDVCYTCGRCEQECERELPLMSMLAKVGERLSKEEKFTIRAGRGPAQDVEIRKVGAPLVLGDIPGVIAFVGCSNYPEGGKEVAEMAKEFLERNYIVLTTGCGAMSIGEYKDEEGKTLYEQYSGDFDARGLVNMGSCVSNSHVVGATIKVANIFAKKPLEGNFEEIADYILNRVGACGVAWGAYSQKAAAIATGVNRWGIPVVLGPHGSKYRRLYLGRADKKESWKIKDLRTGEVLEGEPAPEHLLYAAETREEALPMIAKLCIRPTDTAKGRQIKLNNYLDLYKRYFGRLAPDVHLFIRNEKDIPITYKKDVLNILEEVGWKPRKIAQEPSLMGMDGD
;
A
#
# COMPACT_ATOMS: atom_id res chain seq x y z
N GLY A 1 4.61 26.61 -6.40
CA GLY A 1 4.16 26.44 -7.79
C GLY A 1 2.65 26.60 -7.88
N ILE A 2 1.92 25.54 -8.22
CA ILE A 2 0.45 25.61 -8.45
C ILE A 2 -0.31 26.14 -7.23
N MET A 3 -0.12 25.54 -6.05
CA MET A 3 -0.82 25.96 -4.83
C MET A 3 -0.48 27.42 -4.50
N ASP A 4 0.80 27.77 -4.48
CA ASP A 4 1.23 29.16 -4.16
C ASP A 4 0.64 30.19 -5.12
N TYR A 5 0.60 29.89 -6.42
CA TYR A 5 -0.01 30.79 -7.40
C TYR A 5 -1.52 30.95 -7.17
N MET A 6 -2.23 29.87 -6.81
CA MET A 6 -3.65 29.96 -6.44
C MET A 6 -3.87 30.81 -5.19
N ASP A 7 -3.02 30.65 -4.18
CA ASP A 7 -3.09 31.40 -2.93
C ASP A 7 -2.82 32.90 -3.17
N GLU A 8 -1.74 33.21 -3.90
CA GLU A 8 -1.32 34.58 -4.23
C GLU A 8 -2.31 35.31 -5.12
N THR A 9 -3.01 34.59 -6.00
CA THR A 9 -4.01 35.17 -6.92
C THR A 9 -5.45 35.08 -6.41
N GLY A 10 -5.66 34.50 -5.21
CA GLY A 10 -6.98 34.39 -4.58
C GLY A 10 -7.94 33.45 -5.30
N GLN A 11 -7.43 32.38 -5.93
CA GLN A 11 -8.19 31.43 -6.75
C GLN A 11 -8.46 30.08 -6.07
N GLU A 12 -8.15 29.97 -4.78
CA GLU A 12 -8.33 28.74 -3.99
C GLU A 12 -9.77 28.20 -3.93
N GLU A 13 -10.77 29.07 -4.13
CA GLU A 13 -12.19 28.70 -4.14
C GLU A 13 -12.72 28.46 -5.58
N ASP A 14 -11.96 28.89 -6.60
CA ASP A 14 -12.36 28.79 -8.01
C ASP A 14 -11.95 27.45 -8.63
N LEU A 15 -10.87 26.83 -8.13
CA LEU A 15 -10.22 25.67 -8.73
C LEU A 15 -9.96 24.58 -7.71
N GLU A 16 -9.99 23.32 -8.17
CA GLU A 16 -9.61 22.16 -7.35
C GLU A 16 -8.26 21.59 -7.80
N VAL A 17 -7.33 21.45 -6.85
CA VAL A 17 -6.09 20.71 -7.08
C VAL A 17 -6.22 19.31 -6.50
N CYS A 18 -6.14 18.33 -7.39
CA CYS A 18 -6.34 16.93 -7.08
C CYS A 18 -5.09 16.14 -7.47
N GLY A 19 -4.60 15.29 -6.58
CA GLY A 19 -3.44 14.45 -6.84
C GLY A 19 -3.77 12.97 -7.00
N ILE A 20 -2.94 12.26 -7.76
CA ILE A 20 -2.90 10.80 -7.84
C ILE A 20 -1.51 10.32 -7.39
N CYS A 21 -1.41 9.13 -6.79
CA CYS A 21 -0.15 8.59 -6.28
C CYS A 21 0.50 9.47 -5.18
N CYS A 22 1.84 9.40 -5.04
CA CYS A 22 2.56 10.02 -3.93
C CYS A 22 2.40 11.54 -3.85
N ALA A 23 2.37 12.22 -5.00
CA ALA A 23 2.15 13.66 -5.08
C ALA A 23 0.85 14.07 -4.39
N ALA A 24 -0.22 13.26 -4.49
CA ALA A 24 -1.48 13.53 -3.79
C ALA A 24 -1.30 13.64 -2.27
N ILE A 25 -0.51 12.75 -1.69
CA ILE A 25 -0.25 12.76 -0.25
C ILE A 25 0.61 13.98 0.10
N ASP A 26 1.67 14.24 -0.65
CA ASP A 26 2.60 15.33 -0.31
C ASP A 26 1.98 16.72 -0.51
N ILE A 27 1.14 16.92 -1.54
CA ILE A 27 0.38 18.16 -1.71
C ILE A 27 -0.63 18.33 -0.56
N SER A 28 -1.34 17.26 -0.15
CA SER A 28 -2.27 17.33 1.00
C SER A 28 -1.58 17.56 2.36
N ARG A 29 -0.26 17.34 2.45
CA ARG A 29 0.55 17.72 3.62
C ARG A 29 0.91 19.20 3.61
N TYR A 30 1.00 19.79 2.42
CA TYR A 30 1.33 21.20 2.23
C TYR A 30 0.10 22.09 2.39
N ASN A 31 -1.01 21.74 1.72
CA ASN A 31 -2.24 22.52 1.71
C ASN A 31 -3.46 21.59 1.92
N ASN A 32 -4.32 21.95 2.87
CA ASN A 32 -5.47 21.15 3.30
C ASN A 32 -6.68 21.21 2.36
N ARG A 33 -6.67 22.09 1.34
CA ARG A 33 -7.69 22.16 0.30
C ARG A 33 -7.44 21.15 -0.82
N ALA A 34 -6.21 20.68 -0.97
CA ALA A 34 -5.86 19.70 -1.99
C ALA A 34 -6.53 18.36 -1.72
N LYS A 35 -7.08 17.75 -2.78
CA LYS A 35 -7.81 16.48 -2.69
C LYS A 35 -6.97 15.32 -3.22
N VAL A 36 -7.25 14.13 -2.69
CA VAL A 36 -6.64 12.88 -3.13
C VAL A 36 -7.64 12.14 -4.01
N VAL A 37 -7.32 11.99 -5.29
CA VAL A 37 -8.11 11.15 -6.22
C VAL A 37 -7.95 9.68 -5.84
N GLY A 38 -6.71 9.28 -5.54
CA GLY A 38 -6.40 7.94 -5.06
C GLY A 38 -5.12 7.34 -5.65
N PRO A 39 -4.99 6.00 -5.62
CA PRO A 39 -3.79 5.29 -6.02
C PRO A 39 -3.59 5.22 -7.54
N MET A 40 -2.46 4.64 -7.99
CA MET A 40 -2.12 4.52 -9.42
C MET A 40 -3.20 3.82 -10.25
N SER A 41 -3.92 2.86 -9.64
CA SER A 41 -5.04 2.13 -10.25
C SER A 41 -6.17 3.02 -10.75
N LYS A 42 -6.22 4.28 -10.32
CA LYS A 42 -7.24 5.24 -10.75
C LYS A 42 -6.81 6.14 -11.90
N GLN A 43 -5.54 6.14 -12.31
CA GLN A 43 -5.04 7.09 -13.31
C GLN A 43 -5.86 7.06 -14.60
N LEU A 44 -6.01 5.90 -15.24
CA LEU A 44 -6.69 5.84 -16.54
C LEU A 44 -8.17 6.20 -16.43
N LYS A 45 -8.90 5.65 -15.45
CA LYS A 45 -10.32 5.98 -15.27
C LYS A 45 -10.56 7.44 -14.91
N PHE A 46 -9.66 8.08 -14.18
CA PHE A 46 -9.75 9.50 -13.86
C PHE A 46 -9.45 10.38 -15.08
N VAL A 47 -8.45 10.02 -15.90
CA VAL A 47 -8.20 10.74 -17.17
C VAL A 47 -9.42 10.59 -18.09
N ARG A 48 -9.93 9.36 -18.26
CA ARG A 48 -11.05 9.08 -19.16
C ARG A 48 -12.39 9.64 -18.71
N SER A 49 -12.59 9.90 -17.42
CA SER A 49 -13.80 10.59 -16.95
C SER A 49 -13.89 12.02 -17.51
N GLY A 50 -12.76 12.60 -17.93
CA GLY A 50 -12.71 13.95 -18.49
C GLY A 50 -12.95 15.04 -17.45
N VAL A 51 -12.84 14.73 -16.16
CA VAL A 51 -13.00 15.71 -15.06
C VAL A 51 -11.83 16.71 -15.02
N ALA A 52 -10.62 16.30 -15.41
CA ALA A 52 -9.44 17.16 -15.31
C ALA A 52 -9.32 18.13 -16.51
N ASP A 53 -9.35 19.43 -16.24
CA ASP A 53 -9.12 20.47 -17.27
C ASP A 53 -7.66 20.53 -17.71
N VAL A 54 -6.74 20.36 -16.75
CA VAL A 54 -5.30 20.30 -16.95
C VAL A 54 -4.74 19.10 -16.18
N ILE A 55 -3.90 18.31 -16.83
CA ILE A 55 -3.10 17.25 -16.20
C ILE A 55 -1.65 17.70 -16.17
N VAL A 56 -1.07 17.71 -14.97
CA VAL A 56 0.34 17.99 -14.76
C VAL A 56 1.02 16.68 -14.36
N VAL A 57 2.05 16.28 -15.11
CA VAL A 57 2.83 15.06 -14.83
C VAL A 57 4.20 15.41 -14.27
N ASP A 58 4.60 14.65 -13.26
CA ASP A 58 5.90 14.70 -12.63
C ASP A 58 6.73 13.47 -13.05
N GLU A 59 7.11 12.62 -12.11
CA GLU A 59 7.91 11.44 -12.35
C GLU A 59 7.39 10.22 -11.58
N GLN A 60 7.69 9.05 -12.13
CA GLN A 60 7.49 7.74 -11.51
C GLN A 60 6.01 7.34 -11.30
N CYS A 61 5.67 6.12 -11.73
CA CYS A 61 4.30 5.61 -11.66
C CYS A 61 3.28 6.45 -12.46
N VAL A 62 3.73 7.18 -13.48
CA VAL A 62 2.89 7.87 -14.46
C VAL A 62 2.70 6.93 -15.66
N ARG A 63 1.47 6.81 -16.14
CA ARG A 63 1.18 6.05 -17.36
C ARG A 63 1.82 6.70 -18.59
N THR A 64 2.30 5.87 -19.51
CA THR A 64 2.97 6.33 -20.74
C THR A 64 1.99 6.85 -21.79
N ASP A 65 0.72 6.44 -21.73
CA ASP A 65 -0.36 6.87 -22.62
C ASP A 65 -1.16 8.06 -22.09
N VAL A 66 -0.69 8.72 -21.02
CA VAL A 66 -1.39 9.83 -20.38
C VAL A 66 -1.66 11.00 -21.33
N LEU A 67 -0.75 11.28 -22.28
CA LEU A 67 -0.91 12.35 -23.26
C LEU A 67 -2.08 12.06 -24.21
N GLU A 68 -2.06 10.87 -24.82
CA GLU A 68 -3.06 10.42 -25.80
C GLU A 68 -4.46 10.36 -25.16
N GLU A 69 -4.55 9.80 -23.95
CA GLU A 69 -5.81 9.67 -23.21
C GLU A 69 -6.35 11.04 -22.75
N ALA A 70 -5.48 11.98 -22.37
CA ALA A 70 -5.87 13.34 -22.00
C ALA A 70 -6.37 14.14 -23.21
N GLN A 71 -5.68 14.04 -24.35
CA GLN A 71 -6.07 14.72 -25.59
C GLN A 71 -7.42 14.26 -26.10
N ALA A 72 -7.70 12.95 -26.01
CA ALA A 72 -9.02 12.38 -26.33
C ALA A 72 -10.16 12.98 -25.49
N LYS A 73 -9.84 13.61 -24.35
CA LYS A 73 -10.77 14.29 -23.44
C LYS A 73 -10.60 15.81 -23.44
N ASN A 74 -9.91 16.36 -24.44
CA ASN A 74 -9.65 17.79 -24.58
C ASN A 74 -8.89 18.43 -23.40
N THR A 75 -8.09 17.62 -22.67
CA THR A 75 -7.36 18.03 -21.46
C THR A 75 -5.96 18.50 -21.84
N ALA A 76 -5.56 19.67 -21.34
CA ALA A 76 -4.20 20.15 -21.53
C ALA A 76 -3.22 19.35 -20.67
N VAL A 77 -2.02 19.09 -21.20
CA VAL A 77 -0.99 18.31 -20.52
C VAL A 77 0.27 19.14 -20.35
N LEU A 78 0.79 19.15 -19.11
CA LEU A 78 2.05 19.79 -18.75
C LEU A 78 3.00 18.76 -18.16
N ALA A 79 4.21 18.66 -18.70
CA ALA A 79 5.31 17.89 -18.12
C ALA A 79 6.24 18.81 -17.32
N THR A 80 6.82 18.28 -16.24
CA THR A 80 7.56 19.12 -15.26
C THR A 80 9.00 18.67 -15.00
N THR A 81 9.44 17.59 -15.65
CA THR A 81 10.77 17.01 -15.41
C THR A 81 11.33 16.38 -16.68
N ASP A 82 12.65 16.44 -16.77
CA ASP A 82 13.49 15.74 -17.76
C ASP A 82 13.34 14.20 -17.77
N LYS A 83 12.71 13.60 -16.76
CA LYS A 83 12.48 12.15 -16.69
C LYS A 83 11.25 11.70 -17.46
N ILE A 84 10.24 12.57 -17.60
CA ILE A 84 8.99 12.29 -18.32
C ILE A 84 8.61 13.53 -19.12
N CYS A 85 9.22 13.72 -20.29
CA CYS A 85 8.95 14.87 -21.16
C CYS A 85 7.75 14.66 -22.10
N LEU A 86 7.28 13.42 -22.25
CA LEU A 86 6.19 13.02 -23.17
C LEU A 86 6.40 13.45 -24.66
N GLY A 87 7.64 13.78 -25.05
CA GLY A 87 7.94 14.33 -26.38
C GLY A 87 7.44 15.76 -26.59
N LEU A 88 7.00 16.45 -25.54
CA LEU A 88 6.45 17.79 -25.59
C LEU A 88 7.55 18.85 -25.80
N PRO A 89 7.24 19.99 -26.47
CA PRO A 89 8.18 21.07 -26.63
C PRO A 89 8.55 21.69 -25.27
N ASP A 90 9.85 21.92 -25.06
CA ASP A 90 10.33 22.69 -23.91
C ASP A 90 10.03 24.17 -24.12
N LEU A 91 9.15 24.69 -23.28
CA LEU A 91 8.71 26.09 -23.28
C LEU A 91 9.03 26.77 -21.96
N THR A 92 10.00 26.23 -21.20
CA THR A 92 10.42 26.76 -19.89
C THR A 92 10.81 28.23 -19.98
N ASP A 93 11.43 28.67 -21.08
CA ASP A 93 11.86 30.07 -21.27
C ASP A 93 10.84 30.96 -22.00
N GLU A 94 9.73 30.41 -22.53
CA GLU A 94 8.75 31.17 -23.32
C GLU A 94 7.70 31.85 -22.44
N ASP A 95 7.25 33.05 -22.78
CA ASP A 95 6.24 33.79 -21.99
C ASP A 95 5.00 32.94 -21.62
N ALA A 96 4.58 33.00 -20.34
CA ALA A 96 3.52 32.14 -19.80
C ALA A 96 2.19 32.32 -20.55
N ASP A 97 1.81 33.57 -20.86
CA ASP A 97 0.56 33.86 -21.57
C ASP A 97 0.60 33.32 -23.01
N LYS A 98 1.76 33.35 -23.67
CA LYS A 98 1.93 32.69 -24.98
C LYS A 98 1.78 31.17 -24.87
N VAL A 99 2.35 30.53 -23.85
CA VAL A 99 2.20 29.08 -23.66
C VAL A 99 0.73 28.73 -23.42
N VAL A 100 0.05 29.45 -22.54
CA VAL A 100 -1.39 29.27 -22.28
C VAL A 100 -2.20 29.42 -23.57
N SER A 101 -1.94 30.45 -24.37
CA SER A 101 -2.61 30.66 -25.66
C SER A 101 -2.40 29.48 -26.62
N LYS A 102 -1.17 28.97 -26.74
CA LYS A 102 -0.87 27.81 -27.60
C LYS A 102 -1.58 26.54 -27.15
N LEU A 103 -1.68 26.30 -25.84
CA LEU A 103 -2.37 25.15 -25.26
C LEU A 103 -3.88 25.22 -25.52
N VAL A 104 -4.52 26.35 -25.18
CA VAL A 104 -5.97 26.54 -25.34
C VAL A 104 -6.38 26.47 -26.81
N ASN A 105 -5.60 27.07 -27.70
CA ASN A 105 -5.87 27.05 -29.15
C ASN A 105 -5.47 25.74 -29.84
N LYS A 106 -4.95 24.75 -29.09
CA LYS A 106 -4.48 23.45 -29.60
C LYS A 106 -3.41 23.56 -30.69
N GLU A 107 -2.58 24.59 -30.62
CA GLU A 107 -1.40 24.73 -31.48
C GLU A 107 -0.28 23.77 -31.08
N ILE A 108 -0.29 23.34 -29.82
CA ILE A 108 0.62 22.34 -29.26
C ILE A 108 -0.17 21.30 -28.48
N GLU A 109 0.38 20.09 -28.45
CA GLU A 109 -0.19 18.92 -27.79
C GLU A 109 -0.09 18.97 -26.25
N GLY A 110 0.81 19.82 -25.75
CA GLY A 110 1.18 20.00 -24.35
C GLY A 110 2.50 20.79 -24.28
N ALA A 111 3.02 21.01 -23.08
CA ALA A 111 4.31 21.68 -22.89
C ALA A 111 5.15 21.05 -21.79
N LEU A 112 6.47 21.04 -21.96
CA LEU A 112 7.43 20.80 -20.88
C LEU A 112 7.80 22.15 -20.27
N ILE A 113 7.58 22.28 -18.95
CA ILE A 113 7.89 23.49 -18.17
C ILE A 113 8.67 23.04 -16.92
N LEU A 114 9.97 23.32 -16.88
CA LEU A 114 10.86 22.91 -15.79
C LEU A 114 10.87 23.89 -14.61
N ASP A 115 10.38 25.12 -14.81
CA ASP A 115 10.25 26.14 -13.77
C ASP A 115 8.93 25.95 -12.98
N PRO A 116 8.98 25.65 -11.67
CA PRO A 116 7.77 25.37 -10.88
C PRO A 116 6.85 26.57 -10.65
N GLU A 117 7.36 27.81 -10.62
CA GLU A 117 6.56 29.02 -10.43
C GLU A 117 5.78 29.30 -11.71
N LYS A 118 6.49 29.29 -12.85
CA LYS A 118 5.89 29.47 -14.17
C LYS A 118 4.89 28.36 -14.52
N LEU A 119 5.19 27.12 -14.15
CA LEU A 119 4.26 26.00 -14.26
C LEU A 119 2.95 26.28 -13.51
N GLY A 120 3.06 26.82 -12.28
CA GLY A 120 1.91 27.18 -11.46
C GLY A 120 1.00 28.18 -12.17
N GLU A 121 1.60 29.26 -12.70
CA GLU A 121 0.90 30.26 -13.49
C GLU A 121 0.21 29.66 -14.74
N ILE A 122 0.95 28.90 -15.55
CA ILE A 122 0.43 28.31 -16.80
C ILE A 122 -0.71 27.33 -16.49
N ALA A 123 -0.55 26.45 -15.51
CA ALA A 123 -1.55 25.44 -15.17
C ALA A 123 -2.86 26.09 -14.72
N VAL A 124 -2.78 27.06 -13.81
CA VAL A 124 -3.95 27.76 -13.25
C VAL A 124 -4.67 28.59 -14.31
N LYS A 125 -3.94 29.38 -15.11
CA LYS A 125 -4.53 30.17 -16.21
C LYS A 125 -5.19 29.27 -17.26
N THR A 126 -4.53 28.18 -17.65
CA THR A 126 -5.07 27.23 -18.64
C THR A 126 -6.35 26.57 -18.13
N ALA A 127 -6.38 26.13 -16.87
CA ALA A 127 -7.56 25.51 -16.27
C ALA A 127 -8.78 26.45 -16.29
N LYS A 128 -8.61 27.73 -15.92
CA LYS A 128 -9.71 28.71 -15.93
C LYS A 128 -10.32 28.96 -17.29
N ILE A 129 -9.52 28.86 -18.35
CA ILE A 129 -10.01 29.05 -19.72
C ILE A 129 -10.69 27.79 -20.23
N LEU A 130 -10.09 26.61 -20.00
CA LEU A 130 -10.61 25.35 -20.51
C LEU A 130 -11.86 24.85 -19.78
N SER A 131 -11.98 25.09 -18.48
CA SER A 131 -13.10 24.59 -17.67
C SER A 131 -14.49 24.94 -18.25
N PRO A 132 -14.81 26.22 -18.57
CA PRO A 132 -16.11 26.56 -19.16
C PRO A 132 -16.32 25.98 -20.56
N GLU A 133 -15.26 25.82 -21.37
CA GLU A 133 -15.36 25.22 -22.71
C GLU A 133 -15.69 23.73 -22.64
N ARG A 134 -15.12 23.06 -21.64
CA ARG A 134 -15.27 21.61 -21.42
C ARG A 134 -16.56 21.22 -20.71
N ALA A 135 -17.19 22.14 -19.97
CA ALA A 135 -18.36 21.88 -19.13
C ALA A 135 -19.53 21.19 -19.85
N ASN A 136 -19.69 21.41 -21.16
CA ASN A 136 -20.78 20.83 -21.97
C ASN A 136 -20.33 19.67 -22.87
N MET A 137 -19.08 19.23 -22.79
CA MET A 137 -18.58 18.13 -23.62
C MET A 137 -19.00 16.78 -23.05
N LYS A 138 -19.51 15.90 -23.92
CA LYS A 138 -19.81 14.52 -23.54
C LYS A 138 -18.51 13.71 -23.48
N MET A 139 -18.05 13.39 -22.27
CA MET A 139 -16.77 12.69 -22.04
C MET A 139 -16.89 11.18 -22.08
N LEU A 140 -18.04 10.64 -21.66
CA LEU A 140 -18.29 9.22 -21.52
C LEU A 140 -19.58 8.81 -22.24
N PRO A 141 -19.69 7.56 -22.71
CA PRO A 141 -20.94 7.04 -23.24
C PRO A 141 -22.01 7.00 -22.14
N ASP A 142 -23.28 7.13 -22.52
CA ASP A 142 -24.40 6.94 -21.60
C ASP A 142 -24.69 5.46 -21.38
N LEU A 143 -25.44 5.10 -20.33
CA LEU A 143 -25.73 3.68 -20.02
C LEU A 143 -26.42 2.95 -21.18
N ASP A 144 -27.33 3.63 -21.89
CA ASP A 144 -27.99 3.07 -23.08
C ASP A 144 -27.01 2.84 -24.25
N GLU A 145 -25.98 3.67 -24.38
CA GLU A 145 -24.92 3.47 -25.38
C GLU A 145 -23.99 2.33 -24.97
N ILE A 146 -23.65 2.24 -23.69
CA ILE A 146 -22.87 1.13 -23.14
C ILE A 146 -23.60 -0.19 -23.37
N GLN A 147 -24.91 -0.26 -23.09
CA GLN A 147 -25.70 -1.47 -23.34
C GLN A 147 -25.65 -1.90 -24.81
N LYS A 148 -25.80 -0.95 -25.74
CA LYS A 148 -25.73 -1.23 -27.19
C LYS A 148 -24.36 -1.74 -27.61
N LEU A 149 -23.29 -1.06 -27.18
CA LEU A 149 -21.91 -1.47 -27.44
C LEU A 149 -21.64 -2.85 -26.85
N ALA A 150 -22.05 -3.08 -25.61
CA ALA A 150 -21.86 -4.34 -24.91
C ALA A 150 -22.59 -5.52 -25.58
N ALA A 151 -23.75 -5.27 -26.21
CA ALA A 151 -24.48 -6.26 -26.98
C ALA A 151 -23.73 -6.75 -28.24
N GLU A 152 -22.68 -6.04 -28.68
CA GLU A 152 -21.81 -6.48 -29.79
C GLU A 152 -20.72 -7.47 -29.33
N CYS A 153 -20.57 -7.70 -28.02
CA CYS A 153 -19.63 -8.65 -27.45
C CYS A 153 -19.82 -10.05 -28.04
N THR A 154 -18.72 -10.68 -28.45
CA THR A 154 -18.71 -12.01 -29.08
C THR A 154 -18.36 -13.13 -28.10
N GLU A 155 -18.20 -12.80 -26.82
CA GLU A 155 -17.83 -13.77 -25.78
C GLU A 155 -16.50 -14.50 -26.08
N CYS A 156 -15.58 -13.85 -26.79
CA CYS A 156 -14.31 -14.45 -27.21
C CYS A 156 -13.34 -14.74 -26.04
N GLY A 157 -13.57 -14.11 -24.88
CA GLY A 157 -12.81 -14.31 -23.64
C GLY A 157 -11.42 -13.64 -23.60
N TRP A 158 -11.01 -12.91 -24.64
CA TRP A 158 -9.69 -12.28 -24.69
C TRP A 158 -9.47 -11.27 -23.56
N CYS A 159 -10.48 -10.46 -23.25
CA CYS A 159 -10.41 -9.46 -22.18
C CYS A 159 -10.04 -10.06 -20.81
N GLN A 160 -10.50 -11.28 -20.51
CA GLN A 160 -10.15 -11.99 -19.28
C GLN A 160 -8.76 -12.64 -19.37
N ARG A 161 -8.42 -13.26 -20.52
CA ARG A 161 -7.12 -13.93 -20.72
C ARG A 161 -5.92 -12.98 -20.62
N VAL A 162 -6.08 -11.75 -21.12
CA VAL A 162 -5.00 -10.74 -21.10
C VAL A 162 -5.04 -9.85 -19.85
N CYS A 163 -6.11 -9.94 -19.05
CA CYS A 163 -6.20 -9.23 -17.79
C CYS A 163 -5.09 -9.74 -16.85
N PRO A 164 -4.23 -8.87 -16.29
CA PRO A 164 -3.14 -9.37 -15.46
C PRO A 164 -3.58 -9.99 -14.13
N ASN A 165 -4.86 -9.79 -13.75
CA ASN A 165 -5.53 -10.40 -12.60
C ASN A 165 -6.61 -11.41 -13.03
N SER A 166 -6.79 -11.68 -14.33
CA SER A 166 -7.84 -12.59 -14.84
C SER A 166 -9.26 -12.24 -14.38
N GLN A 167 -9.56 -10.95 -14.19
CA GLN A 167 -10.88 -10.46 -13.75
C GLN A 167 -11.99 -10.85 -14.76
N PRO A 168 -13.23 -11.08 -14.31
CA PRO A 168 -14.36 -11.53 -15.12
C PRO A 168 -14.96 -10.42 -16.00
N MET A 169 -14.13 -9.72 -16.78
CA MET A 169 -14.54 -8.62 -17.64
C MET A 169 -15.54 -9.05 -18.70
N MET A 170 -15.40 -10.25 -19.28
CA MET A 170 -16.33 -10.75 -20.29
C MET A 170 -17.74 -10.89 -19.73
N GLU A 171 -17.88 -11.52 -18.55
CA GLU A 171 -19.17 -11.65 -17.86
C GLU A 171 -19.78 -10.27 -17.59
N ALA A 172 -18.97 -9.32 -17.14
CA ALA A 172 -19.43 -7.96 -16.87
C ALA A 172 -19.95 -7.24 -18.12
N VAL A 173 -19.28 -7.40 -19.26
CA VAL A 173 -19.72 -6.82 -20.54
C VAL A 173 -20.99 -7.51 -21.04
N VAL A 174 -21.06 -8.85 -21.00
CA VAL A 174 -22.27 -9.59 -21.44
C VAL A 174 -23.49 -9.16 -20.64
N LYS A 175 -23.37 -9.09 -19.31
CA LYS A 175 -24.44 -8.60 -18.43
C LYS A 175 -24.85 -7.17 -18.75
N ALA A 176 -23.88 -6.29 -19.04
CA ALA A 176 -24.18 -4.92 -19.45
C ALA A 176 -24.99 -4.85 -20.76
N GLY A 177 -24.78 -5.79 -21.70
CA GLY A 177 -25.60 -5.91 -22.92
C GLY A 177 -27.07 -6.27 -22.64
N GLU A 178 -27.33 -7.00 -21.54
CA GLU A 178 -28.67 -7.31 -21.04
C GLU A 178 -29.31 -6.15 -20.25
N GLY A 179 -28.57 -5.06 -20.04
CA GLY A 179 -28.99 -3.91 -19.23
C GLY A 179 -28.66 -4.03 -17.73
N ASP A 180 -27.88 -5.04 -17.34
CA ASP A 180 -27.42 -5.26 -15.96
C ASP A 180 -25.96 -4.82 -15.79
N PHE A 181 -25.75 -3.71 -15.09
CA PHE A 181 -24.41 -3.14 -14.86
C PHE A 181 -23.74 -3.61 -13.57
N THR A 182 -24.39 -4.45 -12.76
CA THR A 182 -23.90 -4.84 -11.42
C THR A 182 -22.49 -5.43 -11.45
N LYS A 183 -22.18 -6.23 -12.47
CA LYS A 183 -20.84 -6.82 -12.65
C LYS A 183 -19.77 -5.80 -13.05
N LEU A 184 -20.11 -4.75 -13.79
CA LEU A 184 -19.19 -3.64 -14.03
C LEU A 184 -18.99 -2.80 -12.76
N GLU A 185 -20.02 -2.66 -11.93
CA GLU A 185 -19.91 -1.99 -10.62
C GLU A 185 -18.97 -2.75 -9.68
N GLU A 186 -19.12 -4.08 -9.58
CA GLU A 186 -18.22 -4.93 -8.79
C GLU A 186 -16.75 -4.75 -9.21
N LEU A 187 -16.48 -4.65 -10.52
CA LEU A 187 -15.13 -4.41 -11.04
C LEU A 187 -14.62 -2.99 -10.78
N TYR A 188 -15.51 -1.99 -10.76
CA TYR A 188 -15.14 -0.60 -10.51
C TYR A 188 -14.83 -0.34 -9.03
N LEU A 189 -15.69 -0.85 -8.14
CA LEU A 189 -15.62 -0.63 -6.70
C LEU A 189 -14.32 -1.18 -6.13
N ASN A 190 -13.72 -0.43 -5.21
CA ASN A 190 -12.46 -0.78 -4.55
C ASN A 190 -11.30 -1.05 -5.53
N ASP A 191 -11.36 -0.57 -6.77
CA ASP A 191 -10.32 -0.80 -7.79
C ASP A 191 -10.01 -2.29 -8.05
N VAL A 192 -11.01 -3.18 -7.98
CA VAL A 192 -10.85 -4.61 -8.38
C VAL A 192 -10.27 -4.69 -9.80
N CYS A 193 -10.81 -3.88 -10.71
CA CYS A 193 -10.15 -3.51 -11.94
C CYS A 193 -9.35 -2.22 -11.73
N TYR A 194 -8.02 -2.30 -11.77
CA TYR A 194 -7.15 -1.12 -11.77
C TYR A 194 -7.04 -0.41 -13.13
N THR A 195 -7.98 -0.67 -14.03
CA THR A 195 -8.17 0.03 -15.31
C THR A 195 -6.89 0.19 -16.15
N CYS A 196 -6.20 -0.92 -16.44
CA CYS A 196 -4.94 -0.84 -17.19
C CYS A 196 -5.08 -0.64 -18.70
N GLY A 197 -6.25 -0.91 -19.27
CA GLY A 197 -6.51 -0.80 -20.72
C GLY A 197 -6.13 -2.03 -21.56
N ARG A 198 -5.40 -3.02 -21.01
CA ARG A 198 -4.97 -4.19 -21.80
C ARG A 198 -6.10 -4.96 -22.47
N CYS A 199 -7.22 -5.15 -21.77
CA CYS A 199 -8.35 -5.89 -22.31
C CYS A 199 -9.05 -5.15 -23.46
N GLU A 200 -9.00 -3.82 -23.45
CA GLU A 200 -9.57 -2.96 -24.49
C GLU A 200 -8.75 -3.04 -25.79
N GLN A 201 -7.42 -3.05 -25.66
CA GLN A 201 -6.48 -3.18 -26.80
C GLN A 201 -6.62 -4.50 -27.57
N GLU A 202 -7.14 -5.55 -26.92
CA GLU A 202 -7.25 -6.90 -27.47
C GLU A 202 -8.70 -7.25 -27.83
N CYS A 203 -9.64 -6.30 -27.70
CA CYS A 203 -11.04 -6.52 -28.03
C CYS A 203 -11.24 -6.48 -29.55
N GLU A 204 -11.64 -7.59 -30.16
CA GLU A 204 -11.91 -7.67 -31.62
C GLU A 204 -13.08 -6.80 -32.11
N ARG A 205 -13.87 -6.28 -31.17
CA ARG A 205 -14.99 -5.34 -31.40
C ARG A 205 -14.65 -3.91 -31.02
N GLU A 206 -13.42 -3.65 -30.57
CA GLU A 206 -12.96 -2.32 -30.16
C GLU A 206 -13.86 -1.67 -29.09
N LEU A 207 -14.44 -2.49 -28.19
CA LEU A 207 -15.32 -1.99 -27.14
C LEU A 207 -14.52 -1.12 -26.15
N PRO A 208 -14.97 0.10 -25.81
CA PRO A 208 -14.25 1.03 -24.94
C PRO A 208 -14.42 0.66 -23.44
N LEU A 209 -13.93 -0.52 -23.05
CA LEU A 209 -14.15 -1.15 -21.75
C LEU A 209 -13.81 -0.24 -20.55
N MET A 210 -12.71 0.52 -20.61
CA MET A 210 -12.36 1.39 -19.47
C MET A 210 -13.25 2.64 -19.40
N SER A 211 -13.78 3.11 -20.54
CA SER A 211 -14.78 4.18 -20.57
C SER A 211 -16.14 3.69 -20.06
N MET A 212 -16.51 2.44 -20.35
CA MET A 212 -17.69 1.80 -19.76
C MET A 212 -17.57 1.74 -18.22
N LEU A 213 -16.42 1.28 -17.70
CA LEU A 213 -16.15 1.27 -16.26
C LEU A 213 -16.16 2.68 -15.66
N ALA A 214 -15.55 3.67 -16.32
CA ALA A 214 -15.54 5.04 -15.84
C ALA A 214 -16.95 5.63 -15.73
N LYS A 215 -17.86 5.29 -16.66
CA LYS A 215 -19.26 5.74 -16.61
C LYS A 215 -20.05 5.10 -15.48
N VAL A 216 -19.89 3.80 -15.30
CA VAL A 216 -20.49 3.09 -14.16
C VAL A 216 -19.98 3.71 -12.86
N GLY A 217 -18.69 4.03 -12.80
CA GLY A 217 -18.08 4.80 -11.73
C GLY A 217 -18.71 6.16 -11.49
N GLU A 218 -18.91 6.98 -12.52
CA GLU A 218 -19.55 8.30 -12.42
C GLU A 218 -20.91 8.24 -11.71
N ARG A 219 -21.68 7.18 -11.93
CA ARG A 219 -22.96 6.94 -11.23
C ARG A 219 -22.76 6.72 -9.74
N LEU A 220 -21.77 5.90 -9.37
CA LEU A 220 -21.46 5.52 -7.99
C LEU A 220 -20.74 6.64 -7.22
N SER A 221 -19.85 7.37 -7.89
CA SER A 221 -18.93 8.30 -7.25
C SER A 221 -19.59 9.57 -6.70
N LYS A 222 -20.88 9.83 -7.00
CA LYS A 222 -21.65 10.92 -6.37
C LYS A 222 -21.74 10.79 -4.85
N GLU A 223 -21.58 9.57 -4.33
CA GLU A 223 -21.63 9.26 -2.89
C GLU A 223 -20.25 8.86 -2.31
N GLU A 224 -19.22 8.75 -3.15
CA GLU A 224 -17.86 8.31 -2.79
C GLU A 224 -17.00 9.46 -2.25
N LYS A 225 -17.33 9.95 -1.05
CA LYS A 225 -16.46 10.83 -0.27
C LYS A 225 -15.76 10.04 0.82
N PHE A 226 -14.44 10.09 0.84
CA PHE A 226 -13.60 9.35 1.78
C PHE A 226 -12.65 10.27 2.54
N THR A 227 -12.22 9.82 3.70
CA THR A 227 -11.31 10.54 4.58
C THR A 227 -10.00 9.77 4.70
N ILE A 228 -8.89 10.40 4.29
CA ILE A 228 -7.54 9.94 4.57
C ILE A 228 -6.88 10.94 5.52
N ARG A 229 -6.26 10.45 6.60
CA ARG A 229 -5.46 11.33 7.47
C ARG A 229 -4.20 11.76 6.73
N ALA A 230 -3.85 13.05 6.77
CA ALA A 230 -2.64 13.56 6.13
C ALA A 230 -1.37 12.83 6.60
N GLY A 231 -0.37 12.74 5.71
CA GLY A 231 0.91 12.11 6.02
C GLY A 231 1.65 12.82 7.14
N ARG A 232 1.67 12.23 8.34
CA ARG A 232 2.13 12.94 9.55
C ARG A 232 3.66 13.01 9.72
N GLY A 233 4.42 12.21 8.96
CA GLY A 233 5.86 12.08 9.13
C GLY A 233 6.26 11.12 10.27
N PRO A 234 7.45 11.29 10.87
CA PRO A 234 8.06 10.28 11.73
C PRO A 234 7.35 10.06 13.07
N ALA A 235 7.52 8.86 13.64
CA ALA A 235 7.22 8.61 15.05
C ALA A 235 8.08 9.51 15.96
N GLN A 236 7.40 10.18 16.89
CA GLN A 236 8.03 11.09 17.84
C GLN A 236 8.72 10.31 18.96
N ASP A 237 9.77 10.89 19.53
CA ASP A 237 10.53 10.25 20.61
C ASP A 237 9.65 9.97 21.84
N VAL A 238 8.67 10.83 22.11
CA VAL A 238 7.70 10.64 23.21
C VAL A 238 6.83 9.40 22.99
N GLU A 239 6.43 9.14 21.75
CA GLU A 239 5.69 7.93 21.39
C GLU A 239 6.60 6.70 21.51
N ILE A 240 7.83 6.77 21.00
CA ILE A 240 8.81 5.67 21.09
C ILE A 240 9.13 5.33 22.55
N ARG A 241 9.28 6.32 23.45
CA ARG A 241 9.47 6.07 24.89
C ARG A 241 8.27 5.35 25.50
N LYS A 242 7.05 5.68 25.06
CA LYS A 242 5.81 5.06 25.54
C LYS A 242 5.70 3.60 25.09
N VAL A 243 5.99 3.30 23.82
CA VAL A 243 5.74 1.97 23.23
C VAL A 243 6.95 1.06 23.15
N GLY A 244 8.17 1.57 23.37
CA GLY A 244 9.41 0.81 23.23
C GLY A 244 9.46 -0.45 24.10
N ALA A 245 9.18 -0.33 25.40
CA ALA A 245 9.17 -1.49 26.29
C ALA A 245 8.03 -2.47 25.95
N PRO A 246 6.76 -2.03 25.80
CA PRO A 246 5.67 -2.93 25.41
C PRO A 246 5.91 -3.68 24.10
N LEU A 247 6.55 -3.06 23.09
CA LEU A 247 6.90 -3.72 21.83
C LEU A 247 7.98 -4.80 22.00
N VAL A 248 9.05 -4.49 22.74
CA VAL A 248 10.18 -5.42 22.94
C VAL A 248 9.79 -6.60 23.84
N LEU A 249 8.91 -6.37 24.82
CA LEU A 249 8.42 -7.40 25.73
C LEU A 249 7.27 -8.23 25.14
N GLY A 250 6.67 -7.75 24.05
CA GLY A 250 5.56 -8.37 23.31
C GLY A 250 4.16 -8.10 23.87
N ASP A 251 4.02 -7.16 24.81
CA ASP A 251 2.71 -6.69 25.30
C ASP A 251 1.91 -5.99 24.19
N ILE A 252 2.61 -5.20 23.36
CA ILE A 252 2.10 -4.79 22.05
C ILE A 252 2.56 -5.86 21.05
N PRO A 253 1.64 -6.55 20.35
CA PRO A 253 1.98 -7.71 19.52
C PRO A 253 2.96 -7.41 18.38
N GLY A 254 2.97 -6.18 17.88
CA GLY A 254 3.96 -5.72 16.92
C GLY A 254 3.53 -4.47 16.16
N VAL A 255 4.41 -4.05 15.26
CA VAL A 255 4.19 -2.97 14.30
C VAL A 255 3.96 -3.55 12.91
N ILE A 256 2.82 -3.26 12.28
CA ILE A 256 2.49 -3.75 10.94
C ILE A 256 2.38 -2.57 9.99
N ALA A 257 3.13 -2.60 8.89
CA ALA A 257 3.15 -1.51 7.92
C ALA A 257 2.51 -1.93 6.59
N PHE A 258 1.30 -1.43 6.30
CA PHE A 258 0.63 -1.60 5.00
C PHE A 258 1.07 -0.52 4.02
N VAL A 259 1.92 -0.89 3.07
CA VAL A 259 2.64 0.01 2.17
C VAL A 259 2.54 -0.48 0.73
N GLY A 260 3.10 0.28 -0.21
CA GLY A 260 3.30 -0.19 -1.57
C GLY A 260 2.29 0.33 -2.59
N CYS A 261 2.13 -0.42 -3.67
CA CYS A 261 1.34 -0.07 -4.85
C CYS A 261 -0.06 -0.68 -4.79
N SER A 262 -0.92 -0.39 -5.78
CA SER A 262 -2.32 -0.86 -5.83
C SER A 262 -2.57 -1.99 -6.84
N ASN A 263 -1.58 -2.85 -7.09
CA ASN A 263 -1.75 -4.05 -7.92
C ASN A 263 -2.32 -5.22 -7.10
N TYR A 264 -3.46 -4.99 -6.45
CA TYR A 264 -4.12 -5.95 -5.57
C TYR A 264 -4.83 -7.05 -6.38
N PRO A 265 -4.90 -8.29 -5.91
CA PRO A 265 -5.64 -9.35 -6.59
C PRO A 265 -7.15 -9.07 -6.59
N GLU A 266 -7.74 -8.79 -5.42
CA GLU A 266 -9.19 -8.57 -5.22
C GLU A 266 -9.53 -7.13 -4.77
N GLY A 267 -8.77 -6.14 -5.26
CA GLY A 267 -9.00 -4.72 -4.97
C GLY A 267 -8.49 -4.23 -3.61
N GLY A 268 -8.65 -2.93 -3.37
CA GLY A 268 -8.14 -2.21 -2.20
C GLY A 268 -8.84 -2.52 -0.88
N LYS A 269 -10.05 -3.07 -0.93
CA LYS A 269 -10.84 -3.45 0.25
C LYS A 269 -10.10 -4.47 1.13
N GLU A 270 -9.40 -5.42 0.52
CA GLU A 270 -8.64 -6.42 1.26
C GLU A 270 -7.61 -5.79 2.19
N VAL A 271 -6.90 -4.75 1.73
CA VAL A 271 -5.87 -4.08 2.53
C VAL A 271 -6.48 -3.39 3.74
N ALA A 272 -7.65 -2.77 3.58
CA ALA A 272 -8.38 -2.16 4.68
C ALA A 272 -8.86 -3.20 5.70
N GLU A 273 -9.43 -4.31 5.23
CA GLU A 273 -9.88 -5.40 6.10
C GLU A 273 -8.71 -6.06 6.86
N MET A 274 -7.56 -6.21 6.19
CA MET A 274 -6.33 -6.66 6.85
C MET A 274 -5.84 -5.67 7.91
N ALA A 275 -5.84 -4.37 7.61
CA ALA A 275 -5.46 -3.34 8.57
C ALA A 275 -6.40 -3.34 9.79
N LYS A 276 -7.72 -3.43 9.56
CA LYS A 276 -8.73 -3.52 10.61
C LYS A 276 -8.50 -4.72 11.53
N GLU A 277 -8.24 -5.90 10.97
CA GLU A 277 -7.98 -7.12 11.76
C GLU A 277 -6.81 -6.92 12.75
N PHE A 278 -5.75 -6.22 12.35
CA PHE A 278 -4.61 -5.95 13.22
C PHE A 278 -4.83 -4.80 14.21
N LEU A 279 -5.60 -3.79 13.83
CA LEU A 279 -6.05 -2.73 14.73
C LEU A 279 -6.89 -3.31 15.88
N GLU A 280 -7.82 -4.22 15.57
CA GLU A 280 -8.67 -4.88 16.58
C GLU A 280 -7.87 -5.79 17.53
N ARG A 281 -6.71 -6.28 17.07
CA ARG A 281 -5.79 -7.13 17.84
C ARG A 281 -4.71 -6.36 18.59
N ASN A 282 -4.85 -5.03 18.73
CA ASN A 282 -3.92 -4.15 19.45
C ASN A 282 -2.52 -4.01 18.83
N TYR A 283 -2.34 -4.29 17.54
CA TYR A 283 -1.11 -3.93 16.83
C TYR A 283 -1.05 -2.42 16.60
N ILE A 284 0.15 -1.90 16.36
CA ILE A 284 0.34 -0.55 15.81
C ILE A 284 0.35 -0.70 14.29
N VAL A 285 -0.59 -0.06 13.60
CA VAL A 285 -0.71 -0.15 12.14
C VAL A 285 -0.22 1.13 11.49
N LEU A 286 0.77 0.99 10.62
CA LEU A 286 1.36 2.09 9.85
C LEU A 286 0.96 1.95 8.39
N THR A 287 0.91 3.06 7.68
CA THR A 287 0.61 3.05 6.26
C THR A 287 1.31 4.18 5.49
N THR A 288 1.59 3.92 4.21
CA THR A 288 2.16 4.90 3.28
C THR A 288 1.62 4.70 1.87
N GLY A 289 1.76 5.72 1.02
CA GLY A 289 1.56 5.61 -0.43
C GLY A 289 0.15 5.14 -0.82
N CYS A 290 0.06 4.29 -1.85
CA CYS A 290 -1.22 3.80 -2.35
C CYS A 290 -1.97 2.94 -1.31
N GLY A 291 -1.25 2.23 -0.43
CA GLY A 291 -1.86 1.49 0.68
C GLY A 291 -2.64 2.41 1.63
N ALA A 292 -2.10 3.59 1.93
CA ALA A 292 -2.75 4.57 2.79
C ALA A 292 -4.05 5.11 2.19
N MET A 293 -4.07 5.27 0.87
CA MET A 293 -5.25 5.70 0.11
C MET A 293 -6.33 4.63 0.11
N SER A 294 -5.99 3.39 -0.28
CA SER A 294 -6.95 2.28 -0.33
C SER A 294 -7.56 1.97 1.04
N ILE A 295 -6.79 2.10 2.13
CA ILE A 295 -7.31 1.98 3.49
C ILE A 295 -8.34 3.07 3.81
N GLY A 296 -8.12 4.30 3.32
CA GLY A 296 -9.04 5.43 3.54
C GLY A 296 -10.34 5.34 2.74
N GLU A 297 -10.35 4.53 1.67
CA GLU A 297 -11.52 4.31 0.82
C GLU A 297 -12.48 3.25 1.38
N TYR A 298 -12.11 2.55 2.45
CA TYR A 298 -12.99 1.64 3.15
C TYR A 298 -13.87 2.40 4.15
N LYS A 299 -15.17 2.10 4.13
CA LYS A 299 -16.14 2.52 5.16
C LYS A 299 -16.73 1.30 5.85
N ASP A 300 -16.99 1.44 7.14
CA ASP A 300 -17.78 0.47 7.90
C ASP A 300 -19.29 0.65 7.66
N GLU A 301 -20.10 -0.14 8.38
CA GLU A 301 -21.56 -0.08 8.34
C GLU A 301 -22.13 1.26 8.82
N GLU A 302 -21.36 2.04 9.62
CA GLU A 302 -21.71 3.38 10.06
C GLU A 302 -21.27 4.47 9.05
N GLY A 303 -20.63 4.10 7.94
CA GLY A 303 -20.11 5.00 6.94
C GLY A 303 -18.80 5.70 7.32
N LYS A 304 -18.12 5.27 8.40
CA LYS A 304 -16.86 5.84 8.87
C LYS A 304 -15.66 5.11 8.28
N THR A 305 -14.64 5.86 7.93
CA THR A 305 -13.33 5.30 7.53
C THR A 305 -12.55 4.78 8.74
N LEU A 306 -11.55 3.91 8.48
CA LEU A 306 -10.67 3.45 9.56
C LEU A 306 -9.89 4.61 10.21
N TYR A 307 -9.58 5.67 9.46
CA TYR A 307 -8.88 6.85 10.01
C TYR A 307 -9.74 7.66 10.98
N GLU A 308 -11.08 7.57 10.87
CA GLU A 308 -12.03 8.21 11.78
C GLU A 308 -12.32 7.31 13.00
N GLN A 309 -12.25 6.00 12.83
CA GLN A 309 -12.50 5.02 13.90
C GLN A 309 -11.31 4.86 14.86
N TYR A 310 -10.07 4.99 14.36
CA TYR A 310 -8.86 4.69 15.12
C TYR A 310 -7.96 5.93 15.33
N SER A 311 -7.22 5.95 16.44
CA SER A 311 -6.27 7.04 16.73
C SER A 311 -5.13 7.05 15.70
N GLY A 312 -4.54 8.22 15.45
CA GLY A 312 -3.33 8.36 14.63
C GLY A 312 -2.04 8.45 15.45
N ASP A 313 -2.12 8.11 16.73
CA ASP A 313 -0.96 7.98 17.61
C ASP A 313 -0.19 6.70 17.27
N PHE A 314 1.13 6.74 17.39
CA PHE A 314 1.97 5.55 17.32
C PHE A 314 1.85 4.77 18.63
N ASP A 315 0.73 4.08 18.80
CA ASP A 315 0.38 3.27 19.97
C ASP A 315 -0.50 2.07 19.57
N ALA A 316 -0.76 1.17 20.52
CA ALA A 316 -1.63 0.02 20.31
C ALA A 316 -3.00 0.46 19.74
N ARG A 317 -3.46 -0.22 18.68
CA ARG A 317 -4.67 0.12 17.91
C ARG A 317 -4.59 1.46 17.16
N GLY A 318 -3.41 2.05 17.01
CA GLY A 318 -3.21 3.26 16.21
C GLY A 318 -3.11 2.95 14.72
N LEU A 319 -3.75 3.76 13.88
CA LEU A 319 -3.64 3.76 12.42
C LEU A 319 -2.92 5.03 11.95
N VAL A 320 -1.66 4.88 11.57
CA VAL A 320 -0.74 6.00 11.35
C VAL A 320 -0.36 6.12 9.87
N ASN A 321 -0.92 7.10 9.17
CA ASN A 321 -0.43 7.48 7.83
C ASN A 321 0.89 8.25 7.96
N MET A 322 2.00 7.59 7.62
CA MET A 322 3.34 8.17 7.69
C MET A 322 3.66 9.09 6.50
N GLY A 323 2.89 8.99 5.39
CA GLY A 323 3.01 9.86 4.21
C GLY A 323 3.19 9.11 2.89
N SER A 324 3.86 9.72 1.93
CA SER A 324 4.10 9.15 0.61
C SER A 324 5.11 7.99 0.66
N CYS A 325 5.41 7.36 -0.48
CA CYS A 325 6.30 6.19 -0.51
C CYS A 325 7.70 6.46 0.07
N VAL A 326 8.21 7.70 0.05
CA VAL A 326 9.50 8.05 0.66
C VAL A 326 9.45 8.07 2.19
N SER A 327 8.26 8.25 2.78
CA SER A 327 8.02 8.14 4.22
C SER A 327 8.15 6.71 4.75
N ASN A 328 8.37 5.70 3.91
CA ASN A 328 8.77 4.37 4.38
C ASN A 328 10.11 4.39 5.14
N SER A 329 10.94 5.42 4.91
CA SER A 329 12.09 5.72 5.76
C SER A 329 11.72 5.92 7.24
N HIS A 330 10.57 6.52 7.53
CA HIS A 330 10.06 6.73 8.89
C HIS A 330 9.49 5.44 9.51
N VAL A 331 8.93 4.54 8.70
CA VAL A 331 8.46 3.22 9.15
C VAL A 331 9.63 2.43 9.74
N VAL A 332 10.72 2.32 8.98
CA VAL A 332 11.96 1.69 9.45
C VAL A 332 12.57 2.50 10.59
N GLY A 333 12.60 3.83 10.46
CA GLY A 333 13.10 4.75 11.46
C GLY A 333 12.45 4.60 12.84
N ALA A 334 11.16 4.24 12.91
CA ALA A 334 10.49 3.95 14.16
C ALA A 334 11.11 2.76 14.90
N THR A 335 11.43 1.67 14.19
CA THR A 335 12.10 0.49 14.78
C THR A 335 13.55 0.77 15.18
N ILE A 336 14.28 1.54 14.37
CA ILE A 336 15.63 2.02 14.69
C ILE A 336 15.60 2.87 15.97
N LYS A 337 14.62 3.78 16.08
CA LYS A 337 14.42 4.59 17.28
C LYS A 337 14.08 3.75 18.51
N VAL A 338 13.38 2.63 18.39
CA VAL A 338 13.18 1.71 19.53
C VAL A 338 14.54 1.18 20.01
N ALA A 339 15.42 0.72 19.11
CA ALA A 339 16.77 0.27 19.49
C ALA A 339 17.60 1.39 20.15
N ASN A 340 17.54 2.61 19.60
CA ASN A 340 18.30 3.74 20.13
C ASN A 340 17.74 4.31 21.44
N ILE A 341 16.44 4.62 21.50
CA ILE A 341 15.86 5.34 22.64
C ILE A 341 15.58 4.39 23.80
N PHE A 342 15.01 3.21 23.53
CA PHE A 342 14.66 2.26 24.59
C PHE A 342 15.87 1.42 25.00
N ALA A 343 16.61 0.85 24.05
CA ALA A 343 17.79 0.02 24.36
C ALA A 343 19.12 0.78 24.43
N LYS A 344 19.11 2.11 24.22
CA LYS A 344 20.30 2.99 24.36
C LYS A 344 21.48 2.56 23.47
N LYS A 345 21.20 1.92 22.33
CA LYS A 345 22.23 1.51 21.37
C LYS A 345 22.66 2.72 20.51
N PRO A 346 23.97 2.97 20.32
CA PRO A 346 24.45 4.06 19.47
C PRO A 346 24.13 3.78 18.00
N LEU A 347 23.88 4.83 17.22
CA LEU A 347 23.48 4.69 15.81
C LEU A 347 24.65 4.89 14.84
N GLU A 348 25.61 5.76 15.16
CA GLU A 348 26.69 6.10 14.24
C GLU A 348 27.55 4.88 13.88
N GLY A 349 27.60 4.53 12.59
CA GLY A 349 28.42 3.43 12.09
C GLY A 349 28.01 2.03 12.58
N ASN A 350 26.82 1.88 13.16
CA ASN A 350 26.46 0.70 13.94
C ASN A 350 25.28 -0.09 13.34
N PHE A 351 25.29 -0.25 12.03
CA PHE A 351 24.18 -0.87 11.30
C PHE A 351 23.87 -2.31 11.77
N GLU A 352 24.91 -3.15 11.92
CA GLU A 352 24.76 -4.58 12.22
C GLU A 352 24.12 -4.82 13.59
N GLU A 353 24.60 -4.15 14.63
CA GLU A 353 24.03 -4.28 15.99
C GLU A 353 22.55 -3.82 16.03
N ILE A 354 22.21 -2.75 15.32
CA ILE A 354 20.83 -2.24 15.28
C ILE A 354 19.92 -3.20 14.51
N ALA A 355 20.37 -3.72 13.36
CA ALA A 355 19.62 -4.70 12.59
C ALA A 355 19.42 -6.01 13.36
N ASP A 356 20.46 -6.50 14.03
CA ASP A 356 20.41 -7.68 14.89
C ASP A 356 19.45 -7.48 16.08
N TYR A 357 19.48 -6.29 16.70
CA TYR A 357 18.55 -5.92 17.76
C TYR A 357 17.10 -5.97 17.26
N ILE A 358 16.81 -5.37 16.10
CA ILE A 358 15.45 -5.34 15.53
C ILE A 358 14.99 -6.77 15.19
N LEU A 359 15.85 -7.56 14.53
CA LEU A 359 15.57 -8.94 14.14
C LEU A 359 15.20 -9.81 15.33
N ASN A 360 15.92 -9.67 16.45
CA ASN A 360 15.76 -10.54 17.61
C ASN A 360 14.73 -10.02 18.62
N ARG A 361 14.39 -8.72 18.59
CA ARG A 361 13.66 -8.08 19.72
C ARG A 361 12.44 -7.25 19.34
N VAL A 362 12.35 -6.73 18.12
CA VAL A 362 11.26 -5.82 17.73
C VAL A 362 10.29 -6.54 16.81
N GLY A 363 9.12 -6.91 17.35
CA GLY A 363 8.05 -7.53 16.58
C GLY A 363 7.52 -6.55 15.53
N ALA A 364 7.83 -6.79 14.27
CA ALA A 364 7.37 -5.96 13.16
C ALA A 364 7.22 -6.80 11.88
N CYS A 365 6.32 -6.36 10.99
CA CYS A 365 6.14 -6.93 9.66
C CYS A 365 5.68 -5.86 8.66
N GLY A 366 6.36 -5.78 7.51
CA GLY A 366 5.86 -5.01 6.37
C GLY A 366 4.85 -5.81 5.56
N VAL A 367 3.90 -5.13 4.92
CA VAL A 367 2.91 -5.71 4.02
C VAL A 367 2.85 -4.86 2.76
N ALA A 368 3.23 -5.43 1.62
CA ALA A 368 3.09 -4.81 0.31
C ALA A 368 2.16 -5.65 -0.57
N TRP A 369 0.87 -5.60 -0.25
CA TRP A 369 -0.16 -6.46 -0.84
C TRP A 369 -0.25 -6.28 -2.37
N GLY A 370 -0.28 -5.03 -2.82
CA GLY A 370 -0.38 -4.69 -4.25
C GLY A 370 0.96 -4.36 -4.90
N ALA A 371 2.07 -4.98 -4.47
CA ALA A 371 3.40 -4.62 -4.99
C ALA A 371 3.51 -4.78 -6.52
N TYR A 372 4.11 -3.79 -7.17
CA TYR A 372 4.32 -3.74 -8.63
C TYR A 372 5.68 -3.12 -8.99
N SER A 373 5.96 -1.92 -8.48
CA SER A 373 7.10 -1.12 -8.93
C SER A 373 8.45 -1.65 -8.44
N GLN A 374 9.55 -1.30 -9.13
CA GLN A 374 10.92 -1.56 -8.63
C GLN A 374 11.17 -0.86 -7.29
N LYS A 375 10.51 0.28 -7.02
CA LYS A 375 10.56 0.97 -5.73
C LYS A 375 10.09 0.08 -4.58
N ALA A 376 9.00 -0.66 -4.77
CA ALA A 376 8.50 -1.57 -3.74
C ALA A 376 9.50 -2.70 -3.43
N ALA A 377 10.17 -3.26 -4.46
CA ALA A 377 11.23 -4.26 -4.26
C ALA A 377 12.44 -3.68 -3.50
N ALA A 378 12.86 -2.45 -3.83
CA ALA A 378 13.95 -1.77 -3.14
C ALA A 378 13.60 -1.45 -1.67
N ILE A 379 12.38 -0.98 -1.41
CA ILE A 379 11.87 -0.72 -0.05
C ILE A 379 11.85 -2.02 0.75
N ALA A 380 11.27 -3.10 0.21
CA ALA A 380 11.21 -4.40 0.88
C ALA A 380 12.62 -4.91 1.22
N THR A 381 13.56 -4.82 0.26
CA THR A 381 14.96 -5.21 0.48
C THR A 381 15.61 -4.34 1.56
N GLY A 382 15.37 -3.03 1.56
CA GLY A 382 15.86 -2.12 2.58
C GLY A 382 15.33 -2.47 3.97
N VAL A 383 14.04 -2.78 4.08
CA VAL A 383 13.37 -3.21 5.32
C VAL A 383 13.95 -4.55 5.82
N ASN A 384 14.18 -5.51 4.91
CA ASN A 384 14.77 -6.80 5.25
C ASN A 384 16.20 -6.67 5.80
N ARG A 385 17.00 -5.73 5.30
CA ARG A 385 18.34 -5.45 5.83
C ARG A 385 18.32 -5.06 7.31
N TRP A 386 17.23 -4.47 7.80
CA TRP A 386 17.06 -4.14 9.22
C TRP A 386 16.45 -5.30 10.04
N GLY A 387 16.39 -6.52 9.50
CA GLY A 387 15.82 -7.66 10.21
C GLY A 387 14.29 -7.67 10.27
N ILE A 388 13.63 -6.87 9.44
CA ILE A 388 12.16 -6.75 9.43
C ILE A 388 11.61 -7.60 8.27
N PRO A 389 10.72 -8.56 8.54
CA PRO A 389 10.10 -9.38 7.53
C PRO A 389 9.04 -8.62 6.73
N VAL A 390 8.80 -9.04 5.50
CA VAL A 390 7.82 -8.45 4.58
C VAL A 390 6.96 -9.52 3.93
N VAL A 391 5.65 -9.33 3.95
CA VAL A 391 4.67 -10.12 3.19
C VAL A 391 4.25 -9.35 1.95
N LEU A 392 4.39 -9.96 0.78
CA LEU A 392 3.93 -9.48 -0.50
C LEU A 392 2.61 -10.18 -0.86
N GLY A 393 1.75 -9.51 -1.64
CA GLY A 393 0.65 -10.22 -2.29
C GLY A 393 1.14 -11.06 -3.48
N PRO A 394 0.22 -11.78 -4.16
CA PRO A 394 0.56 -12.84 -5.12
C PRO A 394 1.43 -12.34 -6.28
N HIS A 395 1.16 -11.13 -6.77
CA HIS A 395 1.96 -10.54 -7.84
C HIS A 395 3.40 -10.19 -7.44
N GLY A 396 3.70 -10.09 -6.15
CA GLY A 396 5.06 -9.90 -5.64
C GLY A 396 6.00 -11.08 -5.96
N SER A 397 5.46 -12.28 -6.22
CA SER A 397 6.24 -13.43 -6.71
C SER A 397 7.00 -13.11 -8.02
N LYS A 398 6.50 -12.15 -8.82
CA LYS A 398 7.11 -11.70 -10.08
C LYS A 398 8.45 -10.96 -9.87
N TYR A 399 8.82 -10.61 -8.63
CA TYR A 399 10.16 -10.09 -8.31
C TYR A 399 11.27 -11.15 -8.33
N ARG A 400 10.93 -12.44 -8.51
CA ARG A 400 11.85 -13.58 -8.77
C ARG A 400 12.71 -14.05 -7.61
N ARG A 401 12.80 -13.30 -6.50
CA ARG A 401 13.58 -13.71 -5.32
C ARG A 401 12.79 -13.49 -4.04
N LEU A 402 12.70 -14.54 -3.23
CA LEU A 402 12.12 -14.55 -1.89
C LEU A 402 13.19 -14.96 -0.86
N TYR A 403 12.97 -14.62 0.41
CA TYR A 403 13.89 -14.91 1.51
C TYR A 403 13.19 -15.80 2.52
N LEU A 404 13.11 -17.09 2.17
CA LEU A 404 12.39 -18.11 2.93
C LEU A 404 13.37 -18.88 3.82
N GLY A 405 13.14 -18.84 5.13
CA GLY A 405 13.82 -19.71 6.08
C GLY A 405 13.36 -21.16 5.98
N ARG A 406 14.22 -22.05 6.49
CA ARG A 406 14.01 -23.50 6.52
C ARG A 406 13.79 -23.95 7.96
N ALA A 407 12.54 -23.89 8.43
CA ALA A 407 12.16 -24.26 9.80
C ALA A 407 12.55 -25.70 10.17
N ASP A 408 12.68 -26.59 9.18
CA ASP A 408 13.13 -27.97 9.33
C ASP A 408 14.63 -28.09 9.67
N LYS A 409 15.46 -27.10 9.33
CA LYS A 409 16.91 -27.10 9.58
C LYS A 409 17.25 -26.42 10.91
N LYS A 410 17.17 -27.18 12.01
CA LYS A 410 17.42 -26.68 13.38
C LYS A 410 18.74 -25.91 13.54
N GLU A 411 19.81 -26.39 12.90
CA GLU A 411 21.14 -25.75 12.94
C GLU A 411 21.16 -24.31 12.42
N SER A 412 20.24 -23.95 11.51
CA SER A 412 20.12 -22.59 10.97
C SER A 412 19.45 -21.60 11.92
N TRP A 413 18.96 -22.07 13.07
CA TRP A 413 18.22 -21.26 14.05
C TRP A 413 18.93 -21.17 15.38
N LYS A 414 20.23 -21.50 15.45
CA LYS A 414 21.04 -21.25 16.63
C LYS A 414 21.17 -19.75 16.88
N ILE A 415 21.20 -19.36 18.14
CA ILE A 415 21.32 -17.97 18.59
C ILE A 415 22.35 -17.88 19.70
N LYS A 416 23.10 -16.79 19.75
CA LYS A 416 24.05 -16.52 20.83
C LYS A 416 23.39 -15.65 21.88
N ASP A 417 23.52 -16.01 23.16
CA ASP A 417 23.16 -15.10 24.26
C ASP A 417 24.37 -14.21 24.56
N LEU A 418 24.35 -12.94 24.16
CA LEU A 418 25.50 -12.03 24.36
C LEU A 418 25.83 -11.82 25.84
N ARG A 419 24.88 -12.07 26.76
CA ARG A 419 25.10 -11.91 28.19
C ARG A 419 25.96 -13.03 28.78
N THR A 420 25.85 -14.25 28.24
CA THR A 420 26.58 -15.43 28.74
C THR A 420 27.67 -15.91 27.78
N GLY A 421 27.59 -15.52 26.50
CA GLY A 421 28.43 -16.02 25.41
C GLY A 421 28.03 -17.41 24.90
N GLU A 422 27.01 -18.04 25.47
CA GLU A 422 26.57 -19.38 25.10
C GLU A 422 25.78 -19.38 23.78
N VAL A 423 26.02 -20.38 22.94
CA VAL A 423 25.19 -20.67 21.76
C VAL A 423 24.06 -21.61 22.18
N LEU A 424 22.82 -21.19 21.92
CA LEU A 424 21.60 -21.88 22.29
C LEU A 424 20.80 -22.27 21.05
N GLU A 425 19.97 -23.30 21.17
CA GLU A 425 18.95 -23.62 20.18
C GLU A 425 17.88 -22.51 20.17
N GLY A 426 17.67 -21.85 19.04
CA GLY A 426 16.67 -20.80 18.88
C GLY A 426 15.35 -21.30 18.28
N GLU A 427 14.72 -20.44 17.49
CA GLU A 427 13.42 -20.67 16.88
C GLU A 427 13.28 -19.87 15.57
N PRO A 428 12.42 -20.29 14.62
CA PRO A 428 12.23 -19.61 13.35
C PRO A 428 11.38 -18.34 13.47
N ALA A 429 11.86 -17.35 14.22
CA ALA A 429 11.13 -16.13 14.56
C ALA A 429 11.95 -14.86 14.25
N PRO A 430 11.74 -14.19 13.10
CA PRO A 430 10.81 -14.54 12.01
C PRO A 430 11.33 -15.68 11.13
N GLU A 431 10.43 -16.51 10.57
CA GLU A 431 10.82 -17.61 9.68
C GLU A 431 11.24 -17.12 8.30
N HIS A 432 10.62 -16.06 7.80
CA HIS A 432 10.86 -15.54 6.46
C HIS A 432 11.18 -14.05 6.57
N LEU A 433 12.09 -13.56 5.74
CA LEU A 433 12.28 -12.12 5.58
C LEU A 433 11.45 -11.59 4.41
N LEU A 434 11.19 -12.38 3.38
CA LEU A 434 10.37 -11.98 2.24
C LEU A 434 9.52 -13.15 1.78
N TYR A 435 8.21 -13.03 1.98
CA TYR A 435 7.21 -14.05 1.68
C TYR A 435 6.16 -13.50 0.71
N ALA A 436 5.69 -14.29 -0.24
CA ALA A 436 4.56 -13.93 -1.11
C ALA A 436 3.38 -14.83 -0.75
N ALA A 437 2.30 -14.24 -0.24
CA ALA A 437 1.06 -14.95 0.06
C ALA A 437 0.11 -14.86 -1.14
N GLU A 438 -0.69 -15.91 -1.35
CA GLU A 438 -1.65 -15.99 -2.44
C GLU A 438 -2.96 -15.28 -2.08
N THR A 439 -3.45 -15.50 -0.85
CA THR A 439 -4.72 -14.95 -0.37
C THR A 439 -4.55 -14.18 0.92
N ARG A 440 -5.53 -13.32 1.22
CA ARG A 440 -5.59 -12.62 2.50
C ARG A 440 -5.62 -13.59 3.69
N GLU A 441 -6.39 -14.67 3.56
CA GLU A 441 -6.60 -15.70 4.57
C GLU A 441 -5.30 -16.41 4.95
N GLU A 442 -4.36 -16.53 3.99
CA GLU A 442 -3.00 -17.00 4.22
C GLU A 442 -2.09 -15.90 4.80
N ALA A 443 -2.20 -14.68 4.26
CA ALA A 443 -1.35 -13.56 4.64
C ALA A 443 -1.54 -13.16 6.11
N LEU A 444 -2.78 -13.11 6.61
CA LEU A 444 -3.09 -12.68 7.99
C LEU A 444 -2.36 -13.50 9.07
N PRO A 445 -2.49 -14.84 9.15
CA PRO A 445 -1.74 -15.61 10.13
C PRO A 445 -0.22 -15.54 9.90
N MET A 446 0.24 -15.43 8.65
CA MET A 446 1.66 -15.26 8.36
C MET A 446 2.21 -13.94 8.92
N ILE A 447 1.51 -12.81 8.74
CA ILE A 447 1.91 -11.50 9.28
C ILE A 447 1.99 -11.56 10.82
N ALA A 448 1.01 -12.20 11.48
CA ALA A 448 1.03 -12.37 12.94
C ALA A 448 2.22 -13.24 13.40
N LYS A 449 2.46 -14.36 12.73
CA LYS A 449 3.60 -15.25 12.99
C LYS A 449 4.94 -14.53 12.85
N LEU A 450 5.09 -13.74 11.79
CA LEU A 450 6.31 -12.98 11.51
C LEU A 450 6.57 -11.83 12.48
N CYS A 451 5.65 -11.52 13.41
CA CYS A 451 5.88 -10.59 14.52
C CYS A 451 6.45 -11.26 15.79
N ILE A 452 6.50 -12.59 15.86
CA ILE A 452 7.09 -13.32 17.00
C ILE A 452 8.60 -13.08 17.02
N ARG A 453 9.17 -12.91 18.22
CA ARG A 453 10.60 -12.62 18.42
C ARG A 453 11.21 -13.45 19.54
N PRO A 454 12.48 -13.87 19.44
CA PRO A 454 13.16 -14.64 20.49
C PRO A 454 13.06 -14.06 21.90
N THR A 455 13.05 -12.73 22.05
CA THR A 455 13.00 -12.06 23.36
C THR A 455 11.63 -11.83 23.95
N ASP A 456 10.55 -12.25 23.28
CA ASP A 456 9.21 -12.07 23.82
C ASP A 456 9.15 -12.61 25.26
N THR A 457 8.55 -11.86 26.18
CA THR A 457 8.29 -12.40 27.51
C THR A 457 7.27 -13.54 27.41
N ALA A 458 7.10 -14.36 28.46
CA ALA A 458 6.07 -15.40 28.46
C ALA A 458 4.67 -14.82 28.16
N LYS A 459 4.35 -13.65 28.76
CA LYS A 459 3.10 -12.94 28.50
C LYS A 459 3.00 -12.44 27.06
N GLY A 460 4.04 -11.77 26.55
CA GLY A 460 4.06 -11.28 25.18
C GLY A 460 3.97 -12.41 24.14
N ARG A 461 4.66 -13.52 24.40
CA ARG A 461 4.62 -14.74 23.57
C ARG A 461 3.21 -15.34 23.54
N GLN A 462 2.53 -15.44 24.69
CA GLN A 462 1.14 -15.89 24.73
C GLN A 462 0.23 -15.01 23.87
N ILE A 463 0.39 -13.68 23.92
CA ILE A 463 -0.43 -12.74 23.12
C ILE A 463 -0.20 -12.96 21.62
N LYS A 464 1.07 -12.99 21.19
CA LYS A 464 1.42 -13.17 19.77
C LYS A 464 0.98 -14.54 19.24
N LEU A 465 1.20 -15.60 20.02
CA LEU A 465 0.75 -16.95 19.66
C LEU A 465 -0.78 -17.06 19.66
N ASN A 466 -1.48 -16.40 20.58
CA ASN A 466 -2.94 -16.37 20.54
C ASN A 466 -3.45 -15.73 19.25
N ASN A 467 -2.85 -14.61 18.82
CA ASN A 467 -3.20 -13.97 17.55
C ASN A 467 -2.91 -14.88 16.35
N TYR A 468 -1.73 -15.50 16.30
CA TYR A 468 -1.35 -16.41 15.22
C TYR A 468 -2.29 -17.63 15.14
N LEU A 469 -2.53 -18.29 16.28
CA LEU A 469 -3.36 -19.49 16.35
C LEU A 469 -4.83 -19.20 16.09
N ASP A 470 -5.35 -18.07 16.56
CA ASP A 470 -6.74 -17.66 16.29
C ASP A 470 -6.97 -17.39 14.81
N LEU A 471 -6.08 -16.61 14.17
CA LEU A 471 -6.14 -16.37 12.73
C LEU A 471 -6.03 -17.67 11.93
N TYR A 472 -5.06 -18.52 12.28
CA TYR A 472 -4.86 -19.78 11.58
C TYR A 472 -6.07 -20.72 11.77
N LYS A 473 -6.64 -20.81 12.97
CA LYS A 473 -7.85 -21.60 13.22
C LYS A 473 -9.07 -21.06 12.49
N ARG A 474 -9.24 -19.75 12.45
CA ARG A 474 -10.36 -19.08 11.77
C ARG A 474 -10.39 -19.42 10.27
N TYR A 475 -9.23 -19.41 9.60
CA TYR A 475 -9.16 -19.59 8.15
C TYR A 475 -8.85 -21.02 7.69
N PHE A 476 -8.17 -21.83 8.51
CA PHE A 476 -7.78 -23.20 8.15
C PHE A 476 -8.50 -24.28 8.96
N GLY A 477 -9.37 -23.93 9.90
CA GLY A 477 -10.19 -24.86 10.68
C GLY A 477 -9.42 -25.73 11.69
N ARG A 478 -8.11 -25.52 11.84
CA ARG A 478 -7.21 -26.28 12.73
C ARG A 478 -6.17 -25.37 13.36
N LEU A 479 -5.47 -25.82 14.40
CA LEU A 479 -4.32 -25.07 14.92
C LEU A 479 -3.10 -25.18 14.00
N ALA A 480 -2.22 -24.19 14.10
CA ALA A 480 -0.96 -24.16 13.36
C ALA A 480 -0.08 -25.37 13.72
N PRO A 481 0.28 -26.23 12.76
CA PRO A 481 1.01 -27.47 13.04
C PRO A 481 2.43 -27.23 13.57
N ASP A 482 3.00 -26.07 13.29
CA ASP A 482 4.34 -25.62 13.65
C ASP A 482 4.38 -24.79 14.94
N VAL A 483 3.27 -24.67 15.68
CA VAL A 483 3.22 -23.93 16.96
C VAL A 483 4.29 -24.38 17.96
N HIS A 484 4.61 -25.68 17.95
CA HIS A 484 5.62 -26.30 18.81
C HIS A 484 7.04 -25.74 18.59
N LEU A 485 7.30 -25.08 17.46
CA LEU A 485 8.57 -24.41 17.19
C LEU A 485 8.75 -23.13 18.00
N PHE A 486 7.64 -22.50 18.42
CA PHE A 486 7.57 -21.19 19.08
C PHE A 486 7.22 -21.24 20.57
N ILE A 487 7.00 -22.44 21.12
CA ILE A 487 6.83 -22.66 22.56
C ILE A 487 8.21 -22.99 23.14
N ARG A 488 8.74 -22.12 24.00
CA ARG A 488 10.05 -22.33 24.66
C ARG A 488 9.88 -23.03 26.00
N ASN A 489 8.80 -22.71 26.73
CA ASN A 489 8.37 -23.45 27.92
C ASN A 489 6.85 -23.37 28.08
N GLU A 490 6.28 -24.08 29.07
CA GLU A 490 4.82 -24.12 29.30
C GLU A 490 4.19 -22.74 29.55
N LYS A 491 4.96 -21.74 30.01
CA LYS A 491 4.45 -20.38 30.23
C LYS A 491 4.23 -19.63 28.92
N ASP A 492 4.73 -20.10 27.78
CA ASP A 492 4.46 -19.48 26.48
C ASP A 492 3.10 -19.93 25.91
N ILE A 493 2.52 -21.01 26.44
CA ILE A 493 1.29 -21.60 25.90
C ILE A 493 0.10 -20.66 26.12
N PRO A 494 -0.59 -20.21 25.04
CA PRO A 494 -1.78 -19.37 25.17
C PRO A 494 -2.89 -20.07 25.96
N ILE A 495 -3.50 -19.34 26.91
CA ILE A 495 -4.53 -19.88 27.80
C ILE A 495 -5.71 -20.45 27.00
N THR A 496 -6.16 -19.73 25.97
CA THR A 496 -7.30 -20.09 25.11
C THR A 496 -7.14 -21.45 24.43
N TYR A 497 -5.91 -21.80 24.02
CA TYR A 497 -5.61 -23.01 23.24
C TYR A 497 -4.77 -24.02 24.03
N LYS A 498 -4.69 -23.88 25.36
CA LYS A 498 -3.73 -24.61 26.18
C LYS A 498 -3.81 -26.12 26.00
N LYS A 499 -5.02 -26.69 26.03
CA LYS A 499 -5.23 -28.13 25.89
C LYS A 499 -4.76 -28.64 24.53
N ASP A 500 -5.17 -27.96 23.45
CA ASP A 500 -4.86 -28.37 22.09
C ASP A 500 -3.35 -28.24 21.80
N VAL A 501 -2.71 -27.18 22.29
CA VAL A 501 -1.26 -26.99 22.16
C VAL A 501 -0.50 -28.07 22.93
N LEU A 502 -0.89 -28.39 24.16
CA LEU A 502 -0.25 -29.46 24.94
C LEU A 502 -0.28 -30.80 24.20
N ASN A 503 -1.42 -31.15 23.59
CA ASN A 503 -1.52 -32.36 22.78
C ASN A 503 -0.52 -32.36 21.61
N ILE A 504 -0.40 -31.24 20.88
CA ILE A 504 0.59 -31.10 19.79
C ILE A 504 2.02 -31.26 20.33
N LEU A 505 2.33 -30.67 21.48
CA LEU A 505 3.67 -30.77 22.09
C LEU A 505 4.01 -32.21 22.49
N GLU A 506 3.04 -32.96 23.02
CA GLU A 506 3.20 -34.38 23.35
C GLU A 506 3.42 -35.24 22.09
N GLU A 507 2.62 -35.03 21.04
CA GLU A 507 2.72 -35.77 19.78
C GLU A 507 4.08 -35.62 19.10
N VAL A 508 4.69 -34.42 19.15
CA VAL A 508 6.00 -34.15 18.52
C VAL A 508 7.19 -34.40 19.47
N GLY A 509 6.95 -34.90 20.68
CA GLY A 509 8.00 -35.14 21.68
C GLY A 509 8.77 -33.88 22.06
N TRP A 510 8.07 -32.74 22.16
CA TRP A 510 8.65 -31.45 22.46
C TRP A 510 9.33 -31.43 23.84
N LYS A 511 10.42 -30.66 23.96
CA LYS A 511 11.13 -30.43 25.21
C LYS A 511 11.32 -28.93 25.45
N PRO A 512 11.23 -28.46 26.71
CA PRO A 512 11.52 -27.08 27.04
C PRO A 512 12.92 -26.65 26.59
N ARG A 513 13.03 -25.40 26.12
CA ARG A 513 14.27 -24.78 25.67
C ARG A 513 14.70 -23.69 26.64
N LYS A 514 16.02 -23.46 26.74
CA LYS A 514 16.57 -22.34 27.49
C LYS A 514 16.28 -21.04 26.72
N ILE A 515 15.82 -20.02 27.41
CA ILE A 515 15.54 -18.71 26.81
C ILE A 515 16.82 -17.87 26.87
N ALA A 516 17.26 -17.37 25.72
CA ALA A 516 18.33 -16.39 25.62
C ALA A 516 17.87 -15.04 26.20
N GLN A 517 18.70 -14.42 27.04
CA GLN A 517 18.38 -13.12 27.62
C GLN A 517 18.75 -11.96 26.68
N GLU A 518 19.86 -12.13 25.97
CA GLU A 518 20.28 -11.24 24.90
C GLU A 518 20.60 -12.01 23.63
N PRO A 519 19.57 -12.52 22.93
CA PRO A 519 19.75 -13.24 21.67
C PRO A 519 20.32 -12.32 20.60
N SER A 520 21.30 -12.83 19.88
CA SER A 520 21.99 -12.19 18.78
C SER A 520 22.49 -13.25 17.80
N LEU A 521 22.60 -12.87 16.53
CA LEU A 521 23.30 -13.64 15.51
C LEU A 521 24.75 -13.19 15.36
N MET A 522 25.15 -12.08 15.99
CA MET A 522 26.50 -11.54 15.88
C MET A 522 27.53 -12.43 16.58
N GLY A 523 28.69 -12.56 15.94
CA GLY A 523 29.81 -13.36 16.47
C GLY A 523 29.46 -14.84 16.60
N MET A 524 28.60 -15.33 15.72
CA MET A 524 28.42 -16.75 15.39
C MET A 524 29.36 -17.11 14.22
N ASP A 525 29.76 -18.38 14.10
CA ASP A 525 30.64 -18.83 13.01
C ASP A 525 29.99 -18.58 11.65
N GLY A 526 30.44 -17.54 10.93
CA GLY A 526 29.84 -17.10 9.67
C GLY A 526 29.87 -15.58 9.41
N ASP A 527 30.20 -14.77 10.43
CA ASP A 527 30.55 -13.34 10.27
C ASP A 527 31.98 -13.13 9.74
#